data_AF-K9DUR7-F1
#
_entry.id   AF-K9DUR7-F1
#
_cell.length_a   1.000
_cell.length_b   1.000
_cell.length_c   1.000
_cell.angle_alpha   90.00
_cell.angle_beta   90.00
_cell.angle_gamma   90.00
#
_symmetry.space_group_name_H-M   'P 1'
#
loop_
_entity.id
_entity.type
_entity.pdbx_description
1 polymer ?
#
loop_
_entity_poly.entity_id
_entity_poly.type
_entity_poly.pdbx_seq_one_letter_code
_entity_poly.pdbx_strand_id
1 'polypeptide(L)' 'MKPARILTFKCAKCTKPVKVFLQKVSACSHIQPYQGICDCGEVKRHATGSPDAVKSYLESTDGNWHHHH' A
#
# COMPACT_ATOMS: atom_id res chain seq x y z
N MET A 1 0.86 1.47 -19.09
CA MET A 1 0.13 0.40 -18.36
C MET A 1 -0.70 1.04 -17.25
N LYS A 2 -2.00 0.70 -17.11
CA LYS A 2 -2.82 1.15 -15.97
C LYS A 2 -2.45 0.32 -14.73
N PRO A 3 -2.29 0.92 -13.53
CA PRO A 3 -2.08 0.16 -12.31
C PRO A 3 -3.21 -0.84 -12.08
N ALA A 4 -2.88 -2.05 -11.66
CA ALA A 4 -3.87 -2.97 -11.13
C ALA A 4 -4.54 -2.32 -9.92
N ARG A 5 -5.87 -2.29 -9.86
CA ARG A 5 -6.57 -1.71 -8.71
C ARG A 5 -6.48 -2.57 -7.44
N ILE A 6 -6.14 -3.84 -7.61
CA ILE A 6 -6.09 -4.84 -6.55
C ILE A 6 -4.86 -5.72 -6.79
N LEU A 7 -4.10 -5.99 -5.74
CA LEU A 7 -3.00 -6.95 -5.73
C LEU A 7 -3.26 -7.98 -4.63
N THR A 8 -2.76 -9.20 -4.81
CA THR A 8 -2.88 -10.28 -3.81
C THR A 8 -1.49 -10.68 -3.33
N PHE A 9 -1.28 -10.62 -2.01
CA PHE A 9 -0.03 -10.97 -1.35
C PHE A 9 -0.22 -12.12 -0.37
N LYS A 10 0.87 -12.77 0.06
CA LYS A 10 0.85 -13.73 1.16
C LYS A 10 0.98 -12.98 2.50
N CYS A 11 0.08 -13.24 3.44
CA CYS A 11 0.16 -12.74 4.82
C CYS A 11 1.40 -13.30 5.51
N ALA A 12 2.15 -12.47 6.24
CA ALA A 12 3.31 -12.94 6.99
C ALA A 12 2.89 -13.76 8.22
N LYS A 13 1.83 -13.33 8.92
CA LYS A 13 1.34 -13.99 10.14
C LYS A 13 0.60 -15.30 9.91
N CYS A 14 -0.33 -15.36 8.95
CA CYS A 14 -1.18 -16.53 8.77
C CYS A 14 -1.01 -17.25 7.43
N THR A 15 -0.09 -16.77 6.57
CA THR A 15 0.21 -17.33 5.24
C THR A 15 -0.94 -17.35 4.23
N LYS A 16 -2.14 -16.88 4.62
CA LYS A 16 -3.31 -16.73 3.73
C LYS A 16 -3.12 -15.60 2.72
N PRO A 17 -3.86 -15.61 1.60
CA PRO A 17 -3.87 -14.50 0.66
C PRO A 17 -4.49 -13.24 1.29
N VAL A 18 -3.84 -12.10 1.08
CA VAL A 18 -4.25 -10.75 1.48
C VAL A 18 -4.47 -9.93 0.23
N LYS A 19 -5.69 -9.42 0.06
CA LYS A 19 -5.99 -8.47 -1.01
C LYS A 19 -5.65 -7.07 -0.52
N VAL A 20 -4.78 -6.40 -1.25
CA VAL A 20 -4.50 -4.97 -1.05
C VAL A 20 -5.07 -4.19 -2.20
N PHE A 21 -5.61 -3.02 -1.90
CA PHE A 21 -6.31 -2.16 -2.84
C PHE A 21 -5.50 -0.91 -3.07
N LEU A 22 -5.48 -0.44 -4.31
CA LEU A 22 -4.85 0.83 -4.66
C LEU A 22 -5.54 1.93 -3.84
N GLN A 23 -4.76 2.62 -3.01
CA GLN A 23 -5.24 3.73 -2.20
C GLN A 23 -5.41 4.94 -3.09
N LYS A 24 -6.51 5.66 -2.88
CA LYS A 24 -6.79 6.89 -3.60
C LYS A 24 -5.95 8.00 -2.98
N VAL A 25 -4.76 8.25 -3.52
CA VAL A 25 -3.94 9.40 -3.12
C VAL A 25 -4.25 10.58 -4.04
N SER A 26 -4.50 11.73 -3.43
CA SER A 26 -4.98 12.95 -4.09
C SER A 26 -3.90 13.70 -4.87
N ALA A 27 -2.60 13.37 -4.71
CA ALA A 27 -1.53 14.25 -5.20
C ALA A 27 -0.29 13.56 -5.81
N CYS A 28 -0.14 12.24 -5.74
CA CYS A 28 1.13 11.61 -6.13
C CYS A 28 0.93 10.60 -7.27
N SER A 29 1.04 11.05 -8.53
CA SER A 29 1.03 10.15 -9.70
C SER A 29 2.32 9.30 -9.83
N HIS A 30 3.34 9.59 -9.03
CA HIS A 30 4.64 8.92 -9.03
C HIS A 30 4.77 7.85 -7.94
N ILE A 31 3.70 7.60 -7.18
CA ILE A 31 3.56 6.46 -6.26
C ILE A 31 2.22 5.75 -6.47
N GLN A 32 2.23 4.45 -6.25
CA GLN A 32 1.05 3.60 -6.27
C GLN A 32 0.96 2.90 -4.92
N PRO A 33 0.36 3.55 -3.91
CA PRO A 33 0.19 2.96 -2.60
C PRO A 33 -0.95 1.95 -2.61
N TYR A 34 -0.72 0.81 -1.99
CA TYR A 34 -1.66 -0.26 -1.78
C TYR A 34 -1.78 -0.56 -0.28
N GLN A 35 -2.99 -0.81 0.17
CA GLN A 35 -3.27 -1.20 1.54
C GLN A 35 -4.40 -2.22 1.58
N GLY A 36 -4.29 -3.17 2.51
CA GLY A 36 -5.33 -4.11 2.82
C GLY A 36 -5.13 -4.70 4.21
N ILE A 37 -6.16 -5.34 4.72
CA ILE A 37 -6.14 -6.02 6.00
C ILE A 37 -6.40 -7.49 5.73
N CYS A 38 -5.53 -8.36 6.24
CA CYS A 38 -5.75 -9.79 6.21
C CYS A 38 -6.88 -10.16 7.18
N ASP A 39 -7.56 -11.26 6.88
CA ASP A 39 -8.56 -11.89 7.75
C ASP A 39 -8.07 -12.14 9.19
N CYS A 40 -6.76 -12.32 9.38
CA CYS A 40 -6.14 -12.49 10.71
C CYS A 40 -5.84 -11.16 11.46
N GLY A 41 -6.21 -10.02 10.88
CA GLY A 41 -5.95 -8.68 11.41
C GLY A 41 -4.60 -8.07 11.01
N GLU A 42 -3.77 -8.74 10.21
CA GLU A 42 -2.50 -8.17 9.74
C GLU A 42 -2.74 -7.11 8.65
N VAL A 43 -2.27 -5.88 8.91
CA VAL A 43 -2.28 -4.81 7.92
C VAL A 43 -1.12 -5.03 6.95
N LYS A 44 -1.43 -5.16 5.65
CA LYS A 44 -0.43 -5.23 4.58
C LYS A 44 -0.40 -3.90 3.84
N ARG A 45 0.74 -3.22 3.91
CA ARG A 45 1.04 -2.01 3.11
C ARG A 45 2.07 -2.36 2.04
N HIS A 46 1.84 -1.87 0.84
CA HIS A 46 2.77 -2.02 -0.27
C HIS A 46 2.72 -0.74 -1.10
N ALA A 47 3.83 -0.31 -1.68
CA ALA A 47 3.84 0.80 -2.63
C ALA A 47 4.90 0.57 -3.70
N THR A 48 4.62 1.09 -4.89
CA THR A 48 5.56 1.10 -6.02
C THR A 48 5.66 2.51 -6.59
N GLY A 49 6.81 2.88 -7.15
CA GLY A 49 7.04 4.23 -7.69
C GLY A 49 8.34 4.83 -7.20
N SER A 50 8.36 6.15 -6.99
CA SER A 50 9.53 6.88 -6.49
C SER A 50 10.03 6.29 -5.16
N PRO A 51 11.32 5.96 -5.02
CA PRO A 51 11.85 5.27 -3.84
C PRO A 51 11.66 6.08 -2.54
N ASP A 52 11.79 7.40 -2.62
CA ASP A 52 11.54 8.32 -1.51
C ASP A 52 10.09 8.27 -1.03
N ALA A 53 9.14 8.45 -1.95
CA ALA A 53 7.71 8.38 -1.65
C ALA A 53 7.30 6.98 -1.13
N VAL A 54 7.83 5.90 -1.72
CA VAL A 54 7.59 4.53 -1.26
C VAL A 54 8.06 4.34 0.18
N LYS A 55 9.27 4.82 0.50
CA LYS A 55 9.83 4.75 1.86
C LYS A 55 8.94 5.51 2.85
N SER A 56 8.61 6.77 2.53
CA SER A 56 7.73 7.61 3.35
C SER A 56 6.36 6.96 3.62
N TYR A 57 5.75 6.34 2.60
CA TYR A 57 4.47 5.65 2.74
C TYR A 57 4.56 4.42 3.65
N LEU A 58 5.63 3.62 3.52
CA LEU A 58 5.83 2.43 4.36
C LEU A 58 6.14 2.79 5.81
N GLU A 59 6.82 3.91 6.05
CA GLU A 59 7.11 4.44 7.39
C GLU A 59 5.88 5.06 8.06
N SER A 60 4.86 5.44 7.28
CA SER A 60 3.63 6.03 7.81
C SER A 60 2.76 5.00 8.49
N THR A 61 2.77 5.02 9.82
CA THR A 61 2.09 4.05 10.68
C THR A 61 0.58 4.28 10.80
N ASP A 62 0.09 5.49 10.55
CA ASP A 62 -1.28 5.91 10.87
C ASP A 62 -2.28 5.81 9.69
N GLY A 63 -1.81 5.54 8.46
CA GLY A 63 -2.68 5.52 7.27
C GLY A 63 -3.07 6.92 6.76
N ASN A 64 -2.80 7.99 7.53
CA ASN A 64 -2.86 9.38 7.07
C ASN A 64 -1.56 9.80 6.35
N TRP A 65 -1.11 9.04 5.37
CA TRP A 65 0.05 9.43 4.58
C TRP A 65 -0.32 10.60 3.65
N HIS A 66 0.22 11.77 3.96
CA HIS A 66 0.12 12.97 3.13
C HIS A 66 1.54 13.32 2.67
N HIS A 67 1.91 12.88 1.46
CA HIS A 67 3.14 13.35 0.84
C HIS A 67 2.93 14.78 0.37
N HIS A 68 3.37 15.73 1.19
CA HIS A 68 3.59 17.10 0.74
C HIS A 68 4.69 17.04 -0.32
N HIS A 69 4.34 17.49 -1.52
CA HIS A 69 5.26 17.68 -2.63
C HIS A 69 6.27 18.79 -2.34
#